data_AF-A0A7S1QB22-F1
#
_entry.id   AF-A0A7S1QB22-F1
#
_cell.length_a   1.000
_cell.length_b   1.000
_cell.length_c   1.000
_cell.angle_alpha   90.00
_cell.angle_beta   90.00
_cell.angle_gamma   90.00
#
_symmetry.space_group_name_H-M   'P 1'
#
loop_
_entity.id
_entity.type
_entity.pdbx_description
1 polymer ?
#
loop_
_entity_poly.entity_id
_entity_poly.type
_entity_poly.pdbx_seq_one_letter_code
_entity_poly.pdbx_strand_id
1 'polypeptide(L)'
;MFTKYTKGTRPTSPAQNAVAVMRYIPAKRRPWLPSRFGPKNLPPDELEKLWGSSRYGDGPKDNWGIYGNEKSRSLRGVETVDYIPKSELERFMPDISTGNQAAVTPVSMMSLRGGHRVTHDLLHAYDPHVGVWSHNRVDHDNITPQDPNRVGLHGNTLGCRSAIYRWLRRGPFAQEGHYWAHYLTRNHGRELVELDAEKPIIARTIRLAKSGQFKAACEQYRRITAAPPVEVFRALLRACVPQGLLADAVSLFEEGTKFKHVTRDAICMRALMQTAINADSPSRVMWVHHLVRGNRAQNVIARAEVELFHAYPIHVIALRYLLDRGCAAEARGVYEYMAGAGLLDYDLHHDAGMALRAALDKAGDGEVVALPEYAALPGAKLAAGAADLVAPLWDSRLPAHERAALNGADASPAARLRRAFADINVDFVLRAAAVDGDTNLLQEDRGAYKDRCLAWLDVLSRWGEEAGAPLPYLLKSRAADASGAHVRVAADPADSRRIGRLAPCDDSRFGFWYRGDVPTRFVRETYPTLSADSNTRKFLVRNPVQREVPPTIADLRAPDADARRQRVPAGSEVHSSVREGVTSTMDLPQVGALGSDSIGDSRF
;
A
#
# COMPACT_ATOMS: atom_id res chain seq x y z
N MET A 1 45.03 46.59 18.44
CA MET A 1 44.90 46.02 17.08
C MET A 1 46.19 45.27 16.80
N PHE A 2 46.30 44.01 17.23
CA PHE A 2 47.50 43.20 17.01
C PHE A 2 47.34 42.48 15.66
N THR A 3 48.04 42.94 14.63
CA THR A 3 48.11 42.26 13.33
C THR A 3 48.97 41.01 13.47
N LYS A 4 48.36 39.90 13.90
CA LYS A 4 48.98 38.57 13.96
C LYS A 4 49.42 38.07 12.57
N TYR A 5 48.84 38.63 11.50
CA TYR A 5 49.11 38.25 10.11
C TYR A 5 49.55 39.47 9.31
N THR A 6 50.58 39.31 8.48
CA THR A 6 51.22 40.38 7.69
C THR A 6 50.46 40.70 6.40
N LYS A 7 49.70 39.74 5.84
CA LYS A 7 48.93 39.88 4.61
C LYS A 7 47.65 39.04 4.66
N GLY A 8 46.55 39.58 4.14
CA GLY A 8 45.34 38.83 3.84
C GLY A 8 45.25 38.50 2.35
N THR A 9 44.71 37.34 2.01
CA THR A 9 44.28 37.04 0.64
C THR A 9 42.85 37.54 0.42
N ARG A 10 42.56 37.91 -0.84
CA ARG A 10 41.16 38.05 -1.26
C ARG A 10 40.49 36.69 -1.03
N PRO A 11 39.29 36.65 -0.43
CA PRO A 11 38.58 35.39 -0.29
C PRO A 11 38.40 34.75 -1.66
N THR A 12 38.08 33.45 -1.68
CA THR A 12 37.38 32.79 -2.78
C THR A 12 36.04 33.50 -3.01
N SER A 13 36.11 34.70 -3.61
CA SER A 13 35.01 35.59 -3.93
C SER A 13 34.67 35.40 -5.41
N PRO A 14 33.44 35.72 -5.84
CA PRO A 14 33.03 35.51 -7.23
C PRO A 14 34.01 36.23 -8.16
N ALA A 15 34.15 35.72 -9.39
CA ALA A 15 35.07 36.22 -10.42
C ALA A 15 35.18 37.76 -10.36
N GLN A 16 36.36 38.33 -10.58
CA GLN A 16 36.64 39.78 -10.42
C GLN A 16 35.51 40.69 -10.96
N ASN A 17 34.86 40.24 -12.03
CA ASN A 17 33.64 40.80 -12.63
C ASN A 17 32.49 41.06 -11.63
N ALA A 18 32.15 40.09 -10.78
CA ALA A 18 31.10 40.24 -9.79
C ALA A 18 31.48 41.25 -8.70
N VAL A 19 32.73 41.28 -8.25
CA VAL A 19 33.18 42.26 -7.23
C VAL A 19 33.20 43.68 -7.80
N ALA A 20 33.58 43.85 -9.07
CA ALA A 20 33.59 45.14 -9.76
C ALA A 20 32.20 45.79 -9.80
N VAL A 21 31.14 44.98 -9.91
CA VAL A 21 29.74 45.44 -9.90
C VAL A 21 29.19 45.55 -8.47
N MET A 22 29.37 44.51 -7.65
CA MET A 22 28.77 44.42 -6.31
C MET A 22 29.28 45.48 -5.32
N ARG A 23 30.46 46.07 -5.55
CA ARG A 23 31.00 47.14 -4.68
C ARG A 23 30.12 48.39 -4.60
N TYR A 24 29.30 48.64 -5.62
CA TYR A 24 28.39 49.79 -5.66
C TYR A 24 27.09 49.56 -4.89
N ILE A 25 26.81 48.33 -4.46
CA ILE A 25 25.65 47.99 -3.63
C ILE A 25 26.11 47.90 -2.17
N PRO A 26 25.69 48.82 -1.28
CA PRO A 26 26.11 48.80 0.11
C PRO A 26 25.67 47.51 0.83
N ALA A 27 26.64 46.68 1.22
CA ALA A 27 26.36 45.48 1.99
C ALA A 27 26.20 45.83 3.48
N LYS A 28 25.08 45.41 4.09
CA LYS A 28 24.85 45.56 5.53
C LYS A 28 25.85 44.71 6.33
N ARG A 29 26.78 45.36 7.02
CA ARG A 29 27.78 44.72 7.89
C ARG A 29 27.27 44.64 9.33
N ARG A 30 27.95 43.85 10.18
CA ARG A 30 27.63 43.79 11.61
C ARG A 30 27.99 45.13 12.27
N PRO A 31 27.07 45.78 13.01
CA PRO A 31 27.33 47.12 13.56
C PRO A 31 28.52 47.18 14.52
N TRP A 32 28.68 46.15 15.35
CA TRP A 32 29.72 46.09 16.39
C TRP A 32 31.07 45.54 15.90
N LEU A 33 31.13 44.96 14.69
CA LEU A 33 32.37 44.53 14.04
C LEU A 33 32.20 44.54 12.51
N PRO A 34 32.32 45.72 11.87
CA PRO A 34 32.07 45.87 10.43
C PRO A 34 33.09 45.13 9.56
N SER A 35 34.34 45.06 10.02
CA SER A 35 35.43 44.32 9.36
C SER A 35 35.40 42.86 9.79
N ARG A 36 35.21 41.94 8.83
CA ARG A 36 35.27 40.50 9.06
C ARG A 36 36.50 39.94 8.38
N PHE A 37 37.46 39.47 9.15
CA PHE A 37 38.60 38.69 8.68
C PHE A 37 38.46 37.25 9.20
N GLY A 38 38.24 36.31 8.30
CA GLY A 38 38.07 34.89 8.64
C GLY A 38 39.15 34.00 8.03
N PRO A 39 39.09 32.69 8.26
CA PRO A 39 40.07 31.72 7.74
C PRO A 39 40.20 31.74 6.22
N LYS A 40 39.09 32.00 5.51
CA LYS A 40 39.05 32.14 4.04
C LYS A 40 39.82 33.35 3.51
N ASN A 41 40.25 34.25 4.38
CA ASN A 41 41.03 35.44 4.05
C ASN A 41 42.52 35.27 4.35
N LEU A 42 42.94 34.10 4.83
CA LEU A 42 44.35 33.80 5.08
C LEU A 42 45.06 33.35 3.79
N PRO A 43 46.33 33.74 3.60
CA PRO A 43 47.14 33.20 2.52
C PRO A 43 47.41 31.70 2.74
N PRO A 44 47.65 30.92 1.66
CA PRO A 44 47.76 29.45 1.75
C PRO A 44 48.81 28.94 2.75
N ASP A 45 49.94 29.63 2.87
CA ASP A 45 51.05 29.35 3.78
C ASP A 45 50.67 29.56 5.26
N GLU A 46 50.03 30.69 5.58
CA GLU A 46 49.52 30.94 6.94
C GLU A 46 48.38 30.00 7.30
N LEU A 47 47.56 29.63 6.31
CA LEU A 47 46.48 28.67 6.48
C LEU A 47 47.03 27.27 6.78
N GLU A 48 48.07 26.83 6.06
CA GLU A 48 48.76 25.56 6.31
C GLU A 48 49.44 25.54 7.67
N LYS A 49 50.08 26.65 8.08
CA LYS A 49 50.63 26.80 9.42
C LYS A 49 49.55 26.68 10.49
N LEU A 50 48.44 27.38 10.32
CA LEU A 50 47.32 27.32 11.26
C LEU A 50 46.70 25.91 11.33
N TRP A 51 46.55 25.22 10.20
CA TRP A 51 45.93 23.89 10.11
C TRP A 51 46.83 22.74 10.58
N GLY A 52 48.14 22.89 10.40
CA GLY A 52 49.11 21.94 10.95
C GLY A 52 49.26 22.07 12.46
N SER A 53 49.05 23.27 13.00
CA SER A 53 49.17 23.56 14.43
C SER A 53 47.93 23.14 15.22
N SER A 54 48.09 22.96 16.53
CA SER A 54 46.97 22.86 17.49
C SER A 54 46.09 21.61 17.38
N ARG A 55 46.67 20.51 16.88
CA ARG A 55 46.16 19.14 17.00
C ARG A 55 47.11 18.39 17.93
N TYR A 56 46.57 17.84 19.03
CA TYR A 56 47.38 17.32 20.15
C TYR A 56 47.95 15.93 19.80
N GLY A 57 49.27 15.75 19.88
CA GLY A 57 49.98 14.49 19.68
C GLY A 57 50.09 14.06 18.21
N ASP A 58 48.94 13.93 17.54
CA ASP A 58 48.83 13.36 16.19
C ASP A 58 48.93 14.42 15.08
N GLY A 59 49.00 15.70 15.48
CA GLY A 59 49.07 16.84 14.58
C GLY A 59 50.37 16.92 13.77
N PRO A 60 50.34 17.30 12.48
CA PRO A 60 51.53 17.40 11.66
C PRO A 60 52.55 18.45 12.09
N LYS A 61 52.13 19.48 12.82
CA LYS A 61 53.02 20.48 13.40
C LYS A 61 52.98 20.47 14.92
N ASP A 62 52.62 19.33 15.52
CA ASP A 62 52.88 19.16 16.94
C ASP A 62 54.39 18.97 17.19
N ASN A 63 54.80 19.42 18.36
CA ASN A 63 56.15 19.42 18.89
C ASN A 63 56.83 18.04 18.87
N TRP A 64 56.04 16.98 18.92
CA TRP A 64 56.47 15.58 18.87
C TRP A 64 55.81 14.82 17.70
N GLY A 65 55.16 15.54 16.79
CA GLY A 65 54.44 14.97 15.67
C GLY A 65 55.39 14.35 14.65
N ILE A 66 55.01 13.18 14.13
CA ILE A 66 55.81 12.38 13.18
C ILE A 66 55.93 13.06 11.81
N TYR A 67 55.12 14.09 11.53
CA TYR A 67 55.06 14.78 10.25
C TYR A 67 55.72 16.17 10.24
N GLY A 68 56.52 16.49 11.27
CA GLY A 68 57.26 17.75 11.35
C GLY A 68 58.32 17.87 10.25
N ASN A 69 58.50 19.07 9.71
CA ASN A 69 59.53 19.37 8.72
C ASN A 69 60.78 20.04 9.34
N GLU A 70 60.81 20.17 10.67
CA GLU A 70 61.95 20.73 11.40
C GLU A 70 63.08 19.69 11.47
N LYS A 71 64.33 20.12 11.34
CA LYS A 71 65.50 19.21 11.39
C LYS A 71 66.02 18.99 12.80
N SER A 72 65.81 19.96 13.67
CA SER A 72 66.24 19.92 15.05
C SER A 72 65.37 20.81 15.92
N ARG A 73 65.37 20.56 17.23
CA ARG A 73 64.50 21.24 18.17
C ARG A 73 65.17 21.43 19.53
N SER A 74 65.06 22.63 20.08
CA SER A 74 65.58 22.95 21.41
C SER A 74 64.56 22.62 22.49
N LEU A 75 64.96 21.82 23.47
CA LEU A 75 64.16 21.48 24.65
C LEU A 75 64.66 22.28 25.86
N ARG A 76 63.75 22.66 26.75
CA ARG A 76 64.11 23.51 27.89
C ARG A 76 65.04 22.74 28.84
N GLY A 77 66.29 23.19 28.95
CA GLY A 77 67.30 22.58 29.83
C GLY A 77 68.09 21.42 29.22
N VAL A 78 67.94 21.16 27.91
CA VAL A 78 68.72 20.16 27.14
C VAL A 78 69.34 20.85 25.92
N GLU A 79 70.46 20.33 25.42
CA GLU A 79 71.00 20.72 24.11
C GLU A 79 69.97 20.46 22.99
N THR A 80 70.11 21.18 21.88
CA THR A 80 69.27 21.01 20.68
C THR A 80 69.31 19.55 20.21
N VAL A 81 68.13 18.94 20.06
CA VAL A 81 67.98 17.55 19.63
C VAL A 81 67.70 17.52 18.13
N ASP A 82 68.49 16.75 17.38
CA ASP A 82 68.26 16.51 15.96
C ASP A 82 67.21 15.40 15.75
N TYR A 83 66.32 15.58 14.77
CA TYR A 83 65.31 14.57 14.44
C TYR A 83 65.94 13.38 13.70
N ILE A 84 65.54 12.17 14.09
CA ILE A 84 65.96 10.92 13.42
C ILE A 84 65.17 10.78 12.11
N PRO A 85 65.82 10.66 10.93
CA PRO A 85 65.14 10.43 9.66
C PRO A 85 64.33 9.13 9.66
N LYS A 86 63.18 9.11 8.96
CA LYS A 86 62.31 7.92 8.87
C LYS A 86 63.08 6.67 8.40
N SER A 87 63.95 6.81 7.40
CA SER A 87 64.77 5.72 6.86
C SER A 87 65.75 5.11 7.87
N GLU A 88 66.15 5.86 8.89
CA GLU A 88 66.98 5.37 9.98
C GLU A 88 66.13 4.71 11.07
N LEU A 89 64.98 5.31 11.38
CA LEU A 89 64.00 4.76 12.33
C LEU A 89 63.49 3.37 11.89
N GLU A 90 63.29 3.19 10.58
CA GLU A 90 62.86 1.93 9.95
C GLU A 90 63.83 0.75 10.20
N ARG A 91 65.11 1.02 10.54
CA ARG A 91 66.10 -0.03 10.85
C ARG A 91 65.79 -0.75 12.15
N PHE A 92 65.14 -0.07 13.10
CA PHE A 92 64.86 -0.59 14.44
C PHE A 92 63.35 -0.68 14.74
N MET A 93 62.50 -0.05 13.92
CA MET A 93 61.04 -0.08 14.03
C MET A 93 60.43 -0.38 12.65
N PRO A 94 59.81 -1.57 12.44
CA PRO A 94 59.30 -1.95 11.12
C PRO A 94 58.16 -1.03 10.64
N ASP A 95 58.16 -0.66 9.37
CA ASP A 95 57.08 0.10 8.75
C ASP A 95 55.90 -0.82 8.36
N ILE A 96 54.75 -0.61 9.01
CA ILE A 96 53.49 -1.34 8.78
C ILE A 96 52.42 -0.48 8.08
N SER A 97 52.85 0.57 7.38
CA SER A 97 51.94 1.52 6.72
C SER A 97 51.10 0.86 5.62
N THR A 98 49.77 0.92 5.78
CA THR A 98 48.77 0.38 4.83
C THR A 98 48.29 1.39 3.78
N GLY A 99 48.80 2.63 3.84
CA GLY A 99 48.42 3.73 2.93
C GLY A 99 47.08 4.42 3.25
N ASN A 100 46.69 5.38 2.41
CA ASN A 100 45.55 6.27 2.64
C ASN A 100 44.20 5.56 2.73
N GLN A 101 44.03 4.43 2.03
CA GLN A 101 42.76 3.68 2.02
C GLN A 101 42.43 3.07 3.39
N ALA A 102 43.43 2.83 4.24
CA ALA A 102 43.18 2.40 5.63
C ALA A 102 42.51 3.50 6.48
N ALA A 103 42.57 4.75 6.04
CA ALA A 103 41.89 5.86 6.71
C ALA A 103 40.38 5.89 6.44
N VAL A 104 39.86 4.99 5.60
CA VAL A 104 38.46 5.00 5.15
C VAL A 104 37.82 3.63 5.28
N THR A 105 36.79 3.52 6.10
CA THR A 105 35.96 2.31 6.21
C THR A 105 34.88 2.27 5.14
N PRO A 106 34.38 1.07 4.76
CA PRO A 106 33.24 0.96 3.86
C PRO A 106 31.97 1.59 4.44
N VAL A 107 31.02 1.94 3.57
CA VAL A 107 29.73 2.54 3.93
C VAL A 107 28.94 1.64 4.91
N SER A 108 29.09 0.32 4.79
CA SER A 108 28.45 -0.67 5.67
C SER A 108 28.79 -0.50 7.16
N MET A 109 29.90 0.15 7.50
CA MET A 109 30.33 0.41 8.89
C MET A 109 29.88 1.79 9.40
N MET A 110 29.26 2.61 8.56
CA MET A 110 29.06 4.03 8.87
C MET A 110 28.15 4.25 10.08
N SER A 111 27.05 3.51 10.19
CA SER A 111 26.14 3.59 11.34
C SER A 111 26.81 3.14 12.64
N LEU A 112 27.64 2.10 12.59
CA LEU A 112 28.42 1.62 13.75
C LEU A 112 29.45 2.66 14.22
N ARG A 113 29.88 3.56 13.32
CA ARG A 113 30.90 4.58 13.58
C ARG A 113 30.30 5.98 13.77
N GLY A 114 29.05 6.07 14.20
CA GLY A 114 28.39 7.35 14.45
C GLY A 114 28.22 8.22 13.19
N GLY A 115 28.13 7.58 12.02
CA GLY A 115 27.95 8.23 10.73
C GLY A 115 29.24 8.54 9.96
N HIS A 116 30.41 8.09 10.43
CA HIS A 116 31.69 8.39 9.79
C HIS A 116 32.26 7.22 8.99
N ARG A 117 32.85 7.53 7.82
CA ARG A 117 33.75 6.59 7.11
C ARG A 117 35.22 6.86 7.39
N VAL A 118 35.57 8.10 7.70
CA VAL A 118 36.96 8.53 7.83
C VAL A 118 37.46 8.25 9.26
N THR A 119 38.69 7.75 9.42
CA THR A 119 39.38 7.50 10.71
C THR A 119 40.48 8.52 11.01
N HIS A 120 40.55 9.60 10.21
CA HIS A 120 41.46 10.73 10.40
C HIS A 120 41.26 11.43 11.77
N ASP A 121 42.27 12.18 12.22
CA ASP A 121 42.28 12.84 13.53
C ASP A 121 41.18 13.91 13.67
N LEU A 122 40.92 14.67 12.62
CA LEU A 122 39.84 15.64 12.53
C LEU A 122 38.52 14.95 12.16
N LEU A 123 37.41 15.40 12.74
CA LEU A 123 36.09 14.92 12.37
C LEU A 123 35.72 15.42 10.96
N HIS A 124 35.57 14.49 10.01
CA HIS A 124 35.10 14.83 8.66
C HIS A 124 33.57 14.86 8.63
N ALA A 125 33.01 16.04 8.38
CA ALA A 125 31.58 16.25 8.26
C ALA A 125 31.14 16.22 6.79
N TYR A 126 30.12 15.44 6.46
CA TYR A 126 29.50 15.45 5.13
C TYR A 126 28.60 16.66 4.87
N ASP A 127 28.28 17.44 5.93
CA ASP A 127 27.55 18.70 5.81
C ASP A 127 28.42 19.74 5.09
N PRO A 128 27.93 20.34 3.98
CA PRO A 128 28.66 21.32 3.19
C PRO A 128 28.86 22.67 3.91
N HIS A 129 28.55 22.79 5.20
CA HIS A 129 28.69 24.02 5.99
C HIS A 129 29.66 23.93 7.18
N VAL A 130 30.16 22.73 7.51
CA VAL A 130 31.10 22.55 8.63
C VAL A 130 32.56 22.71 8.17
N GLY A 131 32.96 22.05 7.08
CA GLY A 131 34.32 22.08 6.51
C GLY A 131 34.56 23.12 5.41
N VAL A 132 33.85 24.26 5.39
CA VAL A 132 33.82 25.16 4.21
C VAL A 132 34.99 26.11 4.17
N TRP A 133 36.06 25.71 3.51
CA TRP A 133 37.24 26.53 3.34
C TRP A 133 37.50 26.77 1.85
N SER A 134 37.88 25.72 1.10
CA SER A 134 38.09 25.74 -0.35
C SER A 134 37.27 24.69 -1.10
N HIS A 135 37.08 23.51 -0.49
CA HIS A 135 36.28 22.40 -1.02
C HIS A 135 35.15 22.06 -0.06
N ASN A 136 33.98 21.70 -0.60
CA ASN A 136 32.79 21.38 0.19
C ASN A 136 32.53 19.87 0.27
N ARG A 137 33.54 19.04 -0.02
CA ARG A 137 33.40 17.59 -0.17
C ARG A 137 34.61 16.86 0.37
N VAL A 138 34.33 15.79 1.10
CA VAL A 138 35.32 14.81 1.54
C VAL A 138 35.69 13.94 0.34
N ASP A 139 36.98 13.88 0.04
CA ASP A 139 37.56 12.94 -0.92
C ASP A 139 37.96 11.67 -0.18
N HIS A 140 37.36 10.55 -0.54
CA HIS A 140 37.61 9.27 0.15
C HIS A 140 38.89 8.57 -0.32
N ASP A 141 39.46 8.97 -1.45
CA ASP A 141 40.68 8.36 -1.98
C ASP A 141 41.93 9.11 -1.52
N ASN A 142 41.78 10.39 -1.17
CA ASN A 142 42.88 11.28 -0.82
C ASN A 142 42.79 11.82 0.62
N ILE A 143 42.44 10.97 1.58
CA ILE A 143 42.54 11.31 3.00
C ILE A 143 44.00 11.22 3.44
N THR A 144 44.55 12.34 3.90
CA THR A 144 45.93 12.45 4.41
C THR A 144 45.96 13.24 5.72
N PRO A 145 46.93 12.99 6.63
CA PRO A 145 47.08 13.74 7.90
C PRO A 145 47.18 15.26 7.72
N GLN A 146 47.66 15.69 6.54
CA GLN A 146 47.79 17.09 6.20
C GLN A 146 46.42 17.73 5.88
N ASP A 147 45.41 16.97 5.47
CA ASP A 147 44.08 17.43 5.02
C ASP A 147 44.17 18.67 4.10
N PRO A 148 44.68 18.53 2.86
CA PRO A 148 44.94 19.65 1.95
C PRO A 148 43.67 20.42 1.58
N ASN A 149 42.52 19.74 1.56
CA ASN A 149 41.23 20.33 1.23
C ASN A 149 40.58 21.06 2.42
N ARG A 150 41.14 20.91 3.63
CA ARG A 150 40.71 21.59 4.86
C ARG A 150 39.24 21.32 5.19
N VAL A 151 38.82 20.07 4.97
CA VAL A 151 37.42 19.63 5.14
C VAL A 151 37.15 19.07 6.53
N GLY A 152 38.19 18.77 7.31
CA GLY A 152 38.07 18.34 8.70
C GLY A 152 37.57 19.44 9.64
N LEU A 153 36.79 19.06 10.65
CA LEU A 153 36.39 19.96 11.73
C LEU A 153 37.55 20.13 12.71
N HIS A 154 38.26 21.23 12.59
CA HIS A 154 39.40 21.54 13.44
C HIS A 154 38.98 22.14 14.79
N GLY A 155 39.57 21.64 15.89
CA GLY A 155 39.19 22.03 17.26
C GLY A 155 39.67 23.42 17.71
N ASN A 156 40.78 23.92 17.17
CA ASN A 156 41.42 25.16 17.63
C ASN A 156 41.88 26.14 16.53
N THR A 157 41.21 26.16 15.37
CA THR A 157 41.53 27.13 14.29
C THR A 157 40.73 28.43 14.43
N LEU A 158 41.18 29.48 13.74
CA LEU A 158 40.38 30.70 13.56
C LEU A 158 38.98 30.33 13.04
N GLY A 159 37.92 30.88 13.64
CA GLY A 159 36.55 30.64 13.20
C GLY A 159 35.98 29.23 13.48
N CYS A 160 36.70 28.34 14.17
CA CYS A 160 36.23 26.97 14.46
C CYS A 160 34.96 26.93 15.34
N ARG A 161 34.81 27.87 16.28
CA ARG A 161 33.76 27.86 17.32
C ARG A 161 32.35 27.66 16.75
N SER A 162 32.00 28.38 15.68
CA SER A 162 30.67 28.24 15.06
C SER A 162 30.49 26.90 14.34
N ALA A 163 31.57 26.36 13.76
CA ALA A 163 31.54 25.04 13.12
C ALA A 163 31.38 23.94 14.17
N ILE A 164 32.06 24.04 15.31
CA ILE A 164 31.91 23.13 16.45
C ILE A 164 30.47 23.18 16.99
N TYR A 165 29.91 24.37 17.25
CA TYR A 165 28.52 24.47 17.70
C TYR A 165 27.51 23.99 16.66
N ARG A 166 27.81 24.11 15.36
CA ARG A 166 26.96 23.53 14.31
C ARG A 166 27.03 22.01 14.35
N TRP A 167 28.22 21.45 14.46
CA TRP A 167 28.46 20.02 14.58
C TRP A 167 27.73 19.40 15.78
N LEU A 168 27.80 20.05 16.95
CA LEU A 168 27.15 19.57 18.16
C LEU A 168 25.61 19.69 18.12
N ARG A 169 25.06 20.55 17.25
CA ARG A 169 23.60 20.72 17.04
C ARG A 169 23.06 19.91 15.86
N ARG A 170 23.86 19.00 15.30
CA ARG A 170 23.45 18.21 14.14
C ARG A 170 22.29 17.27 14.52
N GLY A 171 21.42 16.99 13.56
CA GLY A 171 20.38 15.97 13.71
C GLY A 171 20.97 14.56 13.83
N PRO A 172 20.19 13.57 14.29
CA PRO A 172 20.66 12.21 14.56
C PRO A 172 21.28 11.54 13.33
N PHE A 173 20.70 11.75 12.15
CA PHE A 173 21.15 11.17 10.88
C PHE A 173 21.93 12.17 10.00
N ALA A 174 22.47 13.25 10.57
CA ALA A 174 23.05 14.32 9.77
C ALA A 174 24.19 13.82 8.86
N GLN A 175 25.07 12.94 9.35
CA GLN A 175 26.16 12.43 8.53
C GLN A 175 25.66 11.53 7.39
N GLU A 176 24.81 10.56 7.71
CA GLU A 176 24.26 9.62 6.73
C GLU A 176 23.38 10.31 5.70
N GLY A 177 22.51 11.21 6.13
CA GLY A 177 21.63 11.98 5.26
C GLY A 177 22.42 12.87 4.30
N HIS A 178 23.45 13.58 4.78
CA HIS A 178 24.30 14.41 3.91
C HIS A 178 25.14 13.56 2.96
N TYR A 179 25.71 12.44 3.42
CA TYR A 179 26.45 11.52 2.58
C TYR A 179 25.58 10.98 1.43
N TRP A 180 24.39 10.46 1.77
CA TRP A 180 23.41 9.97 0.80
C TRP A 180 23.02 11.06 -0.21
N ALA A 181 22.62 12.24 0.27
CA ALA A 181 22.18 13.34 -0.58
C ALA A 181 23.29 13.85 -1.53
N HIS A 182 24.52 13.98 -1.04
CA HIS A 182 25.59 14.62 -1.82
C HIS A 182 26.36 13.68 -2.75
N TYR A 183 26.49 12.40 -2.37
CA TYR A 183 27.31 11.43 -3.10
C TYR A 183 26.48 10.44 -3.92
N LEU A 184 25.27 10.09 -3.46
CA LEU A 184 24.51 8.97 -4.03
C LEU A 184 23.27 9.40 -4.82
N THR A 185 22.69 10.58 -4.52
CA THR A 185 21.47 11.06 -5.21
C THR A 185 21.71 12.10 -6.31
N ARG A 186 22.97 12.50 -6.57
CA ARG A 186 23.26 13.66 -7.41
C ARG A 186 23.22 13.33 -8.90
N ASN A 187 22.02 13.44 -9.47
CA ASN A 187 21.78 13.76 -10.87
C ASN A 187 20.76 14.90 -10.95
N HIS A 188 21.00 15.88 -11.81
CA HIS A 188 20.02 16.91 -12.18
C HIS A 188 19.00 16.42 -13.23
N GLY A 189 18.90 15.09 -13.42
CA GLY A 189 17.96 14.42 -14.31
C GLY A 189 17.09 13.38 -13.60
N ARG A 190 16.10 12.83 -14.33
CA ARG A 190 15.20 11.77 -13.84
C ARG A 190 15.85 10.39 -13.75
N GLU A 191 17.01 10.19 -14.39
CA GLU A 191 17.69 8.90 -14.44
C GLU A 191 18.54 8.64 -13.18
N LEU A 192 18.48 7.40 -12.69
CA LEU A 192 19.36 6.88 -11.66
C LEU A 192 20.76 6.66 -12.26
N VAL A 193 21.80 7.04 -11.52
CA VAL A 193 23.18 6.74 -11.94
C VAL A 193 23.45 5.28 -11.62
N GLU A 194 23.64 4.46 -12.65
CA GLU A 194 24.32 3.19 -12.47
C GLU A 194 25.81 3.45 -12.30
N LEU A 195 26.34 3.15 -11.11
CA LEU A 195 27.79 3.18 -10.90
C LEU A 195 28.41 1.93 -11.53
N ASP A 196 29.33 2.11 -12.48
CA ASP A 196 30.01 0.98 -13.15
C ASP A 196 30.65 0.00 -12.16
N ALA A 197 31.19 0.53 -11.06
CA ALA A 197 31.79 -0.26 -9.98
C ALA A 197 30.79 -1.20 -9.29
N GLU A 198 29.48 -0.93 -9.33
CA GLU A 198 28.43 -1.73 -8.69
C GLU A 198 27.74 -2.72 -9.63
N LYS A 199 28.00 -2.65 -10.95
CA LYS A 199 27.41 -3.58 -11.93
C LYS A 199 27.62 -5.05 -11.57
N PRO A 200 28.79 -5.50 -11.10
CA PRO A 200 29.00 -6.91 -10.72
C PRO A 200 28.13 -7.37 -9.55
N ILE A 201 27.93 -6.51 -8.53
CA ILE A 201 27.12 -6.86 -7.36
C ILE A 201 25.63 -6.85 -7.68
N ILE A 202 25.19 -5.92 -8.53
CA ILE A 202 23.82 -5.87 -9.07
C ILE A 202 23.52 -7.13 -9.88
N ALA A 203 24.39 -7.48 -10.84
CA ALA A 203 24.23 -8.67 -11.66
C ALA A 203 24.19 -9.95 -10.82
N ARG A 204 25.06 -10.06 -9.80
CA ARG A 204 25.06 -11.19 -8.87
C ARG A 204 23.75 -11.26 -8.07
N THR A 205 23.24 -10.14 -7.58
CA THR A 205 21.97 -10.06 -6.83
C THR A 205 20.80 -10.55 -7.69
N ILE A 206 20.70 -10.05 -8.92
CA ILE A 206 19.66 -10.48 -9.88
C ILE A 206 19.77 -11.97 -10.18
N ARG A 207 20.98 -12.48 -10.41
CA ARG A 207 21.21 -13.91 -10.68
C ARG A 207 20.75 -14.79 -9.51
N LEU A 208 21.11 -14.43 -8.28
CA LEU A 208 20.70 -15.16 -7.07
C LEU A 208 19.18 -15.15 -6.87
N ALA A 209 18.54 -14.01 -7.10
CA ALA A 209 17.08 -13.89 -7.03
C ALA A 209 16.40 -14.75 -8.09
N LYS A 210 16.87 -14.71 -9.34
CA LYS A 210 16.34 -15.54 -10.44
C LYS A 210 16.53 -17.05 -10.20
N SER A 211 17.58 -17.45 -9.48
CA SER A 211 17.78 -18.85 -9.07
C SER A 211 16.99 -19.26 -7.82
N GLY A 212 16.07 -18.41 -7.32
CA GLY A 212 15.26 -18.71 -6.14
C GLY A 212 15.99 -18.59 -4.79
N GLN A 213 17.25 -18.12 -4.78
CA GLN A 213 18.05 -17.96 -3.55
C GLN A 213 17.79 -16.61 -2.89
N PHE A 214 16.54 -16.41 -2.42
CA PHE A 214 16.05 -15.11 -1.93
C PHE A 214 16.92 -14.51 -0.81
N LYS A 215 17.21 -15.28 0.23
CA LYS A 215 18.03 -14.82 1.37
C LYS A 215 19.43 -14.38 0.93
N ALA A 216 20.09 -15.18 0.10
CA ALA A 216 21.43 -14.85 -0.41
C ALA A 216 21.41 -13.59 -1.28
N ALA A 217 20.34 -13.39 -2.07
CA ALA A 217 20.15 -12.17 -2.84
C ALA A 217 19.97 -10.94 -1.92
N CYS A 218 19.19 -11.05 -0.84
CA CYS A 218 19.02 -9.97 0.14
C CYS A 218 20.34 -9.63 0.88
N GLU A 219 21.16 -10.63 1.19
CA GLU A 219 22.48 -10.40 1.79
C GLU A 219 23.46 -9.68 0.86
N GLN A 220 23.36 -9.91 -0.45
CA GLN A 220 24.12 -9.14 -1.45
C GLN A 220 23.53 -7.75 -1.64
N TYR A 221 22.21 -7.62 -1.67
CA TYR A 221 21.50 -6.34 -1.77
C TYR A 221 21.95 -5.35 -0.68
N ARG A 222 22.11 -5.82 0.57
CA ARG A 222 22.62 -5.02 1.71
C ARG A 222 23.98 -4.35 1.46
N ARG A 223 24.78 -4.88 0.51
CA ARG A 223 26.13 -4.38 0.21
C ARG A 223 26.15 -3.36 -0.93
N ILE A 224 25.03 -3.16 -1.62
CA ILE A 224 24.89 -2.13 -2.66
C ILE A 224 24.93 -0.76 -1.97
N THR A 225 25.75 0.16 -2.48
CA THR A 225 25.91 1.49 -1.88
C THR A 225 25.17 2.58 -2.65
N ALA A 226 24.95 2.43 -3.95
CA ALA A 226 24.12 3.35 -4.74
C ALA A 226 22.63 2.96 -4.74
N ALA A 227 21.81 3.81 -5.36
CA ALA A 227 20.41 3.48 -5.60
C ALA A 227 20.32 2.30 -6.59
N PRO A 228 19.76 1.15 -6.18
CA PRO A 228 19.69 -0.02 -7.05
C PRO A 228 18.68 0.21 -8.19
N PRO A 229 18.97 -0.32 -9.40
CA PRO A 229 18.08 -0.18 -10.54
C PRO A 229 16.82 -1.03 -10.37
N VAL A 230 15.78 -0.74 -11.16
CA VAL A 230 14.46 -1.39 -11.06
C VAL A 230 14.54 -2.91 -11.26
N GLU A 231 15.49 -3.38 -12.07
CA GLU A 231 15.76 -4.78 -12.37
C GLU A 231 16.05 -5.60 -11.10
N VAL A 232 16.71 -5.00 -10.11
CA VAL A 232 16.99 -5.65 -8.82
C VAL A 232 15.69 -5.94 -8.08
N PHE A 233 14.81 -4.94 -7.98
CA PHE A 233 13.51 -5.10 -7.31
C PHE A 233 12.58 -6.03 -8.09
N ARG A 234 12.55 -5.95 -9.43
CA ARG A 234 11.80 -6.90 -10.28
C ARG A 234 12.22 -8.33 -9.99
N ALA A 235 13.53 -8.60 -9.87
CA ALA A 235 14.04 -9.93 -9.59
C ALA A 235 13.74 -10.40 -8.16
N LEU A 236 13.98 -9.55 -7.16
CA LEU A 236 13.71 -9.87 -5.74
C LEU A 236 12.22 -10.10 -5.47
N LEU A 237 11.34 -9.24 -5.96
CA LEU A 237 9.89 -9.38 -5.78
C LEU A 237 9.36 -10.62 -6.49
N ARG A 238 9.84 -10.93 -7.70
CA ARG A 238 9.47 -12.18 -8.39
C ARG A 238 9.91 -13.42 -7.63
N ALA A 239 11.06 -13.38 -6.94
CA ALA A 239 11.51 -14.49 -6.10
C ALA A 239 10.60 -14.72 -4.88
N CYS A 240 9.88 -13.70 -4.39
CA CYS A 240 8.90 -13.83 -3.31
C CYS A 240 7.60 -14.51 -3.74
N VAL A 241 7.22 -14.42 -5.02
CA VAL A 241 5.95 -14.95 -5.55
C VAL A 241 5.76 -16.46 -5.29
N PRO A 242 6.65 -17.37 -5.73
CA PRO A 242 6.43 -18.81 -5.56
C PRO A 242 6.42 -19.26 -4.10
N GLN A 243 7.08 -18.51 -3.21
CA GLN A 243 7.16 -18.81 -1.78
C GLN A 243 6.05 -18.13 -0.96
N GLY A 244 5.22 -17.27 -1.57
CA GLY A 244 4.17 -16.53 -0.85
C GLY A 244 4.71 -15.56 0.22
N LEU A 245 5.96 -15.08 0.09
CA LEU A 245 6.62 -14.23 1.10
C LEU A 245 6.11 -12.79 1.06
N LEU A 246 4.88 -12.58 1.54
CA LEU A 246 4.19 -11.29 1.45
C LEU A 246 4.86 -10.19 2.27
N ALA A 247 5.30 -10.48 3.50
CA ALA A 247 5.93 -9.48 4.37
C ALA A 247 7.25 -8.96 3.77
N ASP A 248 8.06 -9.86 3.21
CA ASP A 248 9.31 -9.50 2.55
C ASP A 248 9.05 -8.72 1.25
N ALA A 249 8.06 -9.13 0.46
CA ALA A 249 7.69 -8.43 -0.77
C ALA A 249 7.20 -7.00 -0.49
N VAL A 250 6.38 -6.81 0.55
CA VAL A 250 5.93 -5.48 0.99
C VAL A 250 7.12 -4.63 1.43
N SER A 251 8.01 -5.19 2.25
CA SER A 251 9.19 -4.47 2.76
C SER A 251 10.13 -4.02 1.63
N LEU A 252 10.39 -4.91 0.66
CA LEU A 252 11.19 -4.60 -0.53
C LEU A 252 10.54 -3.53 -1.41
N PHE A 253 9.21 -3.61 -1.58
CA PHE A 253 8.48 -2.63 -2.36
C PHE A 253 8.57 -1.24 -1.70
N GLU A 254 8.31 -1.16 -0.39
CA GLU A 254 8.39 0.07 0.39
C GLU A 254 9.81 0.65 0.42
N GLU A 255 10.84 -0.20 0.52
CA GLU A 255 12.23 0.23 0.42
C GLU A 255 12.52 0.90 -0.93
N GLY A 256 12.08 0.30 -2.03
CA GLY A 256 12.21 0.90 -3.36
C GLY A 256 11.49 2.24 -3.53
N THR A 257 10.45 2.51 -2.72
CA THR A 257 9.78 3.81 -2.77
C THR A 257 10.68 4.95 -2.27
N LYS A 258 11.62 4.65 -1.35
CA LYS A 258 12.59 5.62 -0.83
C LYS A 258 13.60 6.05 -1.89
N PHE A 259 13.86 5.20 -2.88
CA PHE A 259 14.76 5.47 -4.00
C PHE A 259 14.04 6.15 -5.18
N LYS A 260 13.33 7.26 -4.94
CA LYS A 260 12.54 7.97 -5.98
C LYS A 260 11.49 7.08 -6.67
N HIS A 261 10.81 6.22 -5.90
CA HIS A 261 9.73 5.38 -6.42
C HIS A 261 10.14 4.36 -7.50
N VAL A 262 11.36 3.82 -7.44
CA VAL A 262 11.84 2.81 -8.40
C VAL A 262 10.98 1.55 -8.46
N THR A 263 10.35 1.18 -7.35
CA THR A 263 9.43 0.04 -7.30
C THR A 263 8.05 0.32 -7.88
N ARG A 264 7.72 1.57 -8.24
CA ARG A 264 6.47 1.93 -8.94
C ARG A 264 6.53 1.55 -10.43
N ASP A 265 6.86 0.31 -10.66
CA ASP A 265 6.98 -0.34 -11.94
C ASP A 265 5.91 -1.43 -12.07
N ALA A 266 5.38 -1.59 -13.28
CA ALA A 266 4.32 -2.54 -13.57
C ALA A 266 4.65 -3.97 -13.15
N ILE A 267 5.89 -4.40 -13.41
CA ILE A 267 6.35 -5.76 -13.12
C ILE A 267 6.49 -5.95 -11.61
N CYS A 268 7.03 -4.96 -10.90
CA CYS A 268 7.12 -4.97 -9.44
C CYS A 268 5.74 -5.05 -8.79
N MET A 269 4.79 -4.20 -9.21
CA MET A 269 3.44 -4.20 -8.66
C MET A 269 2.65 -5.47 -9.00
N ARG A 270 2.82 -6.02 -10.21
CA ARG A 270 2.23 -7.31 -10.58
C ARG A 270 2.77 -8.45 -9.72
N ALA A 271 4.08 -8.49 -9.48
CA ALA A 271 4.68 -9.49 -8.60
C ALA A 271 4.13 -9.36 -7.17
N LEU A 272 4.05 -8.14 -6.64
CA LEU A 272 3.47 -7.88 -5.31
C LEU A 272 2.00 -8.30 -5.21
N MET A 273 1.20 -8.01 -6.25
CA MET A 273 -0.19 -8.47 -6.35
C MET A 273 -0.27 -10.00 -6.32
N GLN A 274 0.55 -10.67 -7.11
CA GLN A 274 0.58 -12.14 -7.14
C GLN A 274 1.02 -12.73 -5.80
N THR A 275 1.99 -12.12 -5.11
CA THR A 275 2.38 -12.54 -3.76
C THR A 275 1.23 -12.37 -2.76
N ALA A 276 0.45 -11.29 -2.85
CA ALA A 276 -0.72 -11.07 -1.99
C ALA A 276 -1.83 -12.10 -2.25
N ILE A 277 -2.04 -12.47 -3.51
CA ILE A 277 -2.99 -13.53 -3.91
C ILE A 277 -2.53 -14.90 -3.43
N ASN A 278 -1.25 -15.24 -3.62
CA ASN A 278 -0.68 -16.50 -3.16
C ASN A 278 -0.70 -16.63 -1.62
N ALA A 279 -0.64 -15.51 -0.92
CA ALA A 279 -0.77 -15.43 0.54
C ALA A 279 -2.24 -15.31 1.02
N ASP A 280 -3.20 -15.40 0.11
CA ASP A 280 -4.65 -15.35 0.36
C ASP A 280 -5.10 -14.16 1.21
N SER A 281 -4.64 -12.96 0.86
CA SER A 281 -4.90 -11.74 1.63
C SER A 281 -5.67 -10.67 0.84
N PRO A 282 -7.02 -10.63 0.94
CA PRO A 282 -7.86 -9.65 0.23
C PRO A 282 -7.52 -8.19 0.59
N SER A 283 -7.21 -7.94 1.86
CA SER A 283 -6.80 -6.61 2.33
C SER A 283 -5.51 -6.13 1.66
N ARG A 284 -4.54 -7.03 1.44
CA ARG A 284 -3.28 -6.71 0.76
C ARG A 284 -3.47 -6.57 -0.75
N VAL A 285 -4.36 -7.34 -1.36
CA VAL A 285 -4.79 -7.14 -2.76
C VAL A 285 -5.35 -5.73 -2.95
N MET A 286 -6.25 -5.28 -2.05
CA MET A 286 -6.79 -3.93 -2.10
C MET A 286 -5.75 -2.85 -1.85
N TRP A 287 -4.80 -3.07 -0.93
CA TRP A 287 -3.68 -2.17 -0.73
C TRP A 287 -2.82 -2.02 -2.00
N VAL A 288 -2.51 -3.11 -2.72
CA VAL A 288 -1.79 -3.02 -4.00
C VAL A 288 -2.63 -2.32 -5.07
N HIS A 289 -3.94 -2.57 -5.14
CA HIS A 289 -4.84 -1.80 -6.03
C HIS A 289 -4.73 -0.29 -5.77
N HIS A 290 -4.74 0.15 -4.51
CA HIS A 290 -4.55 1.56 -4.16
C HIS A 290 -3.15 2.09 -4.51
N LEU A 291 -2.10 1.26 -4.38
CA LEU A 291 -0.76 1.64 -4.79
C LEU A 291 -0.64 1.85 -6.30
N VAL A 292 -1.27 0.99 -7.12
CA VAL A 292 -1.30 1.11 -8.59
C VAL A 292 -1.94 2.44 -8.98
N ARG A 293 -3.09 2.77 -8.38
CA ARG A 293 -3.77 4.07 -8.58
C ARG A 293 -2.86 5.26 -8.25
N GLY A 294 -2.10 5.12 -7.16
CA GLY A 294 -1.22 6.17 -6.67
C GLY A 294 -1.98 7.40 -6.16
N ASN A 295 -1.21 8.42 -5.78
CA ASN A 295 -1.74 9.70 -5.31
C ASN A 295 -1.12 10.87 -6.09
N ARG A 296 -1.59 12.09 -5.83
CA ARG A 296 -1.09 13.30 -6.50
C ARG A 296 0.42 13.49 -6.36
N ALA A 297 1.00 13.16 -5.21
CA ALA A 297 2.44 13.31 -5.00
C ALA A 297 3.24 12.33 -5.87
N GLN A 298 2.78 11.09 -6.00
CA GLN A 298 3.44 10.07 -6.81
C GLN A 298 3.24 10.30 -8.32
N ASN A 299 2.01 10.60 -8.74
CA ASN A 299 1.66 10.69 -10.15
C ASN A 299 2.05 12.05 -10.75
N VAL A 300 1.78 13.16 -10.05
CA VAL A 300 2.00 14.51 -10.62
C VAL A 300 3.37 15.08 -10.27
N ILE A 301 3.79 14.96 -9.01
CA ILE A 301 5.05 15.57 -8.53
C ILE A 301 6.23 14.67 -8.90
N ALA A 302 6.18 13.39 -8.52
CA ALA A 302 7.26 12.44 -8.81
C ALA A 302 7.21 11.88 -10.24
N ARG A 303 6.04 11.93 -10.91
CA ARG A 303 5.82 11.36 -12.25
C ARG A 303 6.23 9.90 -12.35
N ALA A 304 5.93 9.15 -11.29
CA ALA A 304 6.15 7.71 -11.19
C ALA A 304 4.80 6.99 -11.22
N GLU A 305 3.94 7.34 -12.17
CA GLU A 305 2.64 6.70 -12.37
C GLU A 305 2.79 5.41 -13.18
N VAL A 306 1.95 4.44 -12.88
CA VAL A 306 1.87 3.22 -13.70
C VAL A 306 0.94 3.53 -14.86
N GLU A 307 1.45 3.40 -16.08
CA GLU A 307 0.63 3.62 -17.28
C GLU A 307 -0.58 2.69 -17.29
N LEU A 308 -1.71 3.17 -17.80
CA LEU A 308 -3.00 2.45 -17.78
C LEU A 308 -2.89 1.05 -18.38
N PHE A 309 -2.09 0.93 -19.45
CA PHE A 309 -1.83 -0.29 -20.19
C PHE A 309 -1.16 -1.37 -19.32
N HIS A 310 -0.33 -0.94 -18.37
CA HIS A 310 0.35 -1.77 -17.39
C HIS A 310 -0.50 -2.00 -16.13
N ALA A 311 -1.37 -1.07 -15.78
CA ALA A 311 -2.26 -1.18 -14.62
C ALA A 311 -3.38 -2.19 -14.85
N TYR A 312 -3.91 -2.29 -16.08
CA TYR A 312 -4.97 -3.23 -16.46
C TYR A 312 -4.73 -4.68 -15.99
N PRO A 313 -3.62 -5.36 -16.36
CA PRO A 313 -3.42 -6.76 -15.97
C PRO A 313 -3.32 -6.93 -14.45
N ILE A 314 -2.87 -5.90 -13.71
CA ILE A 314 -2.79 -5.95 -12.25
C ILE A 314 -4.19 -5.90 -11.65
N HIS A 315 -5.05 -5.00 -12.15
CA HIS A 315 -6.43 -4.87 -11.68
C HIS A 315 -7.30 -6.05 -12.08
N VAL A 316 -7.13 -6.62 -13.27
CA VAL A 316 -7.85 -7.83 -13.68
C VAL A 316 -7.52 -8.99 -12.75
N ILE A 317 -6.24 -9.27 -12.49
CA ILE A 317 -5.85 -10.38 -11.61
C ILE A 317 -6.38 -10.17 -10.18
N ALA A 318 -6.36 -8.94 -9.67
CA ALA A 318 -6.98 -8.60 -8.38
C ALA A 318 -8.49 -8.84 -8.39
N LEU A 319 -9.19 -8.37 -9.42
CA LEU A 319 -10.64 -8.50 -9.55
C LEU A 319 -11.06 -9.97 -9.62
N ARG A 320 -10.36 -10.79 -10.42
CA ARG A 320 -10.62 -12.24 -10.50
C ARG A 320 -10.54 -12.90 -9.13
N TYR A 321 -9.44 -12.67 -8.42
CA TYR A 321 -9.23 -13.22 -7.08
C TYR A 321 -10.34 -12.80 -6.10
N LEU A 322 -10.72 -11.52 -6.07
CA LEU A 322 -11.76 -11.02 -5.17
C LEU A 322 -13.13 -11.60 -5.50
N LEU A 323 -13.47 -11.75 -6.79
CA LEU A 323 -14.73 -12.32 -7.23
C LEU A 323 -14.82 -13.83 -6.92
N ASP A 324 -13.75 -14.59 -7.14
CA ASP A 324 -13.72 -16.02 -6.81
C ASP A 324 -13.84 -16.29 -5.32
N ARG A 325 -13.43 -15.34 -4.47
CA ARG A 325 -13.58 -15.41 -3.01
C ARG A 325 -14.85 -14.75 -2.47
N GLY A 326 -15.72 -14.24 -3.35
CA GLY A 326 -16.97 -13.58 -2.95
C GLY A 326 -16.78 -12.27 -2.16
N CYS A 327 -15.63 -11.61 -2.30
CA CYS A 327 -15.34 -10.32 -1.67
C CYS A 327 -16.03 -9.17 -2.43
N ALA A 328 -17.36 -9.08 -2.28
CA ALA A 328 -18.21 -8.24 -3.12
C ALA A 328 -17.87 -6.75 -3.09
N ALA A 329 -17.66 -6.18 -1.89
CA ALA A 329 -17.39 -4.75 -1.74
C ALA A 329 -16.05 -4.35 -2.38
N GLU A 330 -15.01 -5.13 -2.14
CA GLU A 330 -13.67 -4.95 -2.70
C GLU A 330 -13.67 -5.13 -4.22
N ALA A 331 -14.32 -6.20 -4.71
CA ALA A 331 -14.43 -6.47 -6.14
C ALA A 331 -15.12 -5.33 -6.89
N ARG A 332 -16.23 -4.80 -6.35
CA ARG A 332 -16.91 -3.63 -6.93
C ARG A 332 -16.04 -2.39 -6.91
N GLY A 333 -15.31 -2.13 -5.83
CA GLY A 333 -14.39 -0.99 -5.78
C GLY A 333 -13.31 -1.04 -6.87
N VAL A 334 -12.77 -2.23 -7.17
CA VAL A 334 -11.82 -2.42 -8.28
C VAL A 334 -12.53 -2.25 -9.64
N TYR A 335 -13.71 -2.84 -9.79
CA TYR A 335 -14.50 -2.77 -11.02
C TYR A 335 -14.90 -1.33 -11.38
N GLU A 336 -15.44 -0.56 -10.43
CA GLU A 336 -15.84 0.83 -10.62
C GLU A 336 -14.66 1.71 -11.03
N TYR A 337 -13.48 1.47 -10.46
CA TYR A 337 -12.27 2.15 -10.89
C TYR A 337 -11.92 1.82 -12.34
N MET A 338 -11.96 0.54 -12.72
CA MET A 338 -11.68 0.12 -14.10
C MET A 338 -12.71 0.70 -15.08
N ALA A 339 -13.98 0.74 -14.70
CA ALA A 339 -15.05 1.38 -15.46
C ALA A 339 -14.80 2.88 -15.66
N GLY A 340 -14.52 3.61 -14.57
CA GLY A 340 -14.24 5.05 -14.61
C GLY A 340 -12.94 5.42 -15.35
N ALA A 341 -11.98 4.50 -15.42
CA ALA A 341 -10.73 4.66 -16.17
C ALA A 341 -10.83 4.18 -17.63
N GLY A 342 -11.98 3.66 -18.08
CA GLY A 342 -12.16 3.15 -19.45
C GLY A 342 -11.37 1.87 -19.76
N LEU A 343 -11.13 1.02 -18.75
CA LEU A 343 -10.28 -0.16 -18.86
C LEU A 343 -11.03 -1.47 -19.17
N LEU A 344 -12.37 -1.47 -19.21
CA LEU A 344 -13.18 -2.68 -19.38
C LEU A 344 -13.08 -3.32 -20.76
N ASP A 345 -12.65 -2.57 -21.77
CA ASP A 345 -12.45 -3.09 -23.14
C ASP A 345 -10.96 -3.13 -23.52
N TYR A 346 -10.07 -2.98 -22.53
CA TYR A 346 -8.64 -2.86 -22.78
C TYR A 346 -8.00 -4.12 -23.38
N ASP A 347 -8.44 -5.32 -23.00
CA ASP A 347 -8.04 -6.57 -23.65
C ASP A 347 -8.40 -6.60 -25.14
N LEU A 348 -9.55 -6.05 -25.54
CA LEU A 348 -9.90 -5.91 -26.97
C LEU A 348 -8.97 -4.90 -27.66
N HIS A 349 -8.70 -3.77 -27.01
CA HIS A 349 -7.75 -2.78 -27.52
C HIS A 349 -6.34 -3.36 -27.68
N HIS A 350 -5.91 -4.19 -26.75
CA HIS A 350 -4.63 -4.89 -26.80
C HIS A 350 -4.59 -5.88 -27.97
N ASP A 351 -5.62 -6.71 -28.15
CA ASP A 351 -5.71 -7.65 -29.26
C ASP A 351 -5.74 -6.94 -30.62
N ALA A 352 -6.50 -5.85 -30.73
CA ALA A 352 -6.53 -4.98 -31.90
C ALA A 352 -5.14 -4.38 -32.19
N GLY A 353 -4.44 -3.92 -31.14
CA GLY A 353 -3.08 -3.40 -31.25
C GLY A 353 -2.06 -4.44 -31.71
N MET A 354 -2.16 -5.69 -31.23
CA MET A 354 -1.32 -6.80 -31.67
C MET A 354 -1.59 -7.18 -33.12
N ALA A 355 -2.85 -7.21 -33.54
CA ALA A 355 -3.24 -7.45 -34.94
C ALA A 355 -2.72 -6.33 -35.86
N LEU A 356 -2.85 -5.07 -35.42
CA LEU A 356 -2.33 -3.91 -36.13
C LEU A 356 -0.80 -3.96 -36.25
N ARG A 357 -0.09 -4.30 -35.18
CA ARG A 357 1.37 -4.49 -35.21
C ARG A 357 1.78 -5.56 -36.21
N ALA A 358 1.12 -6.71 -36.19
CA ALA A 358 1.41 -7.78 -37.15
C ALA A 358 1.08 -7.41 -38.61
N ALA A 359 0.09 -6.54 -38.81
CA ALA A 359 -0.25 -6.00 -40.13
C ALA A 359 0.78 -4.94 -40.59
N LEU A 360 1.25 -4.08 -39.70
CA LEU A 360 2.32 -3.11 -39.96
C LEU A 360 3.67 -3.79 -40.21
N ASP A 361 3.99 -4.88 -39.51
CA ASP A 361 5.22 -5.65 -39.77
C ASP A 361 5.20 -6.33 -41.16
N LYS A 362 4.00 -6.53 -41.73
CA LYS A 362 3.80 -7.11 -43.07
C LYS A 362 3.65 -6.05 -44.17
N ALA A 363 3.06 -4.91 -43.84
CA ALA A 363 2.90 -3.78 -44.73
C ALA A 363 4.24 -3.03 -44.83
N GLY A 364 4.70 -2.74 -46.04
CA GLY A 364 5.91 -1.94 -46.23
C GLY A 364 5.73 -0.49 -45.76
N ASP A 365 6.83 0.29 -45.71
CA ASP A 365 6.76 1.73 -45.44
C ASP A 365 5.78 2.44 -46.41
N GLY A 366 4.71 3.02 -45.86
CA GLY A 366 3.75 3.84 -46.62
C GLY A 366 2.44 3.16 -47.03
N GLU A 367 2.22 1.88 -46.71
CA GLU A 367 0.95 1.21 -46.96
C GLU A 367 -0.11 1.53 -45.89
N VAL A 368 -1.34 1.81 -46.33
CA VAL A 368 -2.48 2.08 -45.45
C VAL A 368 -3.01 0.77 -44.87
N VAL A 369 -2.76 0.53 -43.59
CA VAL A 369 -3.30 -0.63 -42.86
C VAL A 369 -4.68 -0.28 -42.30
N ALA A 370 -5.70 -1.06 -42.67
CA ALA A 370 -7.05 -0.92 -42.14
C ALA A 370 -7.09 -1.30 -40.65
N LEU A 371 -7.81 -0.52 -39.85
CA LEU A 371 -8.03 -0.86 -38.44
C LEU A 371 -8.93 -2.10 -38.34
N PRO A 372 -8.58 -3.07 -37.47
CA PRO A 372 -9.41 -4.25 -37.27
C PRO A 372 -10.77 -3.86 -36.70
N GLU A 373 -11.82 -4.48 -37.24
CA GLU A 373 -13.19 -4.27 -36.80
C GLU A 373 -13.40 -4.89 -35.40
N TYR A 374 -13.88 -4.13 -34.42
CA TYR A 374 -13.99 -4.58 -33.02
C TYR A 374 -14.83 -5.86 -32.86
N ALA A 375 -15.95 -5.97 -33.59
CA ALA A 375 -16.82 -7.14 -33.55
C ALA A 375 -16.14 -8.40 -34.11
N ALA A 376 -15.10 -8.25 -34.94
CA ALA A 376 -14.36 -9.36 -35.52
C ALA A 376 -13.28 -9.92 -34.57
N LEU A 377 -12.94 -9.20 -33.50
CA LEU A 377 -11.90 -9.59 -32.55
C LEU A 377 -12.26 -10.87 -31.78
N PRO A 378 -11.28 -11.73 -31.45
CA PRO A 378 -11.53 -12.98 -30.72
C PRO A 378 -12.27 -12.77 -29.39
N GLY A 379 -11.87 -11.76 -28.60
CA GLY A 379 -12.53 -11.45 -27.34
C GLY A 379 -14.00 -11.06 -27.51
N ALA A 380 -14.33 -10.24 -28.52
CA ALA A 380 -15.71 -9.82 -28.78
C ALA A 380 -16.60 -10.99 -29.22
N LYS A 381 -16.07 -11.88 -30.07
CA LYS A 381 -16.75 -13.13 -30.47
C LYS A 381 -16.94 -14.08 -29.28
N LEU A 382 -15.95 -14.15 -28.39
CA LEU A 382 -16.03 -14.95 -27.17
C LEU A 382 -17.12 -14.43 -26.23
N ALA A 383 -17.21 -13.11 -26.02
CA ALA A 383 -18.27 -12.51 -25.22
C ALA A 383 -19.67 -12.81 -25.79
N ALA A 384 -19.84 -12.66 -27.12
CA ALA A 384 -21.11 -12.94 -27.78
C ALA A 384 -21.53 -14.42 -27.62
N GLY A 385 -20.63 -15.36 -27.91
CA GLY A 385 -20.91 -16.79 -27.75
C GLY A 385 -21.10 -17.22 -26.29
N ALA A 386 -20.40 -16.58 -25.35
CA ALA A 386 -20.59 -16.80 -23.92
C ALA A 386 -21.95 -16.29 -23.43
N ALA A 387 -22.42 -15.14 -23.95
CA ALA A 387 -23.71 -14.59 -23.58
C ALA A 387 -24.85 -15.54 -24.01
N ASP A 388 -24.78 -16.12 -25.20
CA ASP A 388 -25.74 -17.12 -25.67
C ASP A 388 -25.71 -18.40 -24.82
N LEU A 389 -24.57 -18.73 -24.23
CA LEU A 389 -24.39 -19.90 -23.37
C LEU A 389 -24.90 -19.69 -21.93
N VAL A 390 -24.72 -18.49 -21.37
CA VAL A 390 -25.03 -18.15 -19.98
C VAL A 390 -26.47 -17.65 -19.82
N ALA A 391 -27.00 -16.92 -20.80
CA ALA A 391 -28.34 -16.34 -20.73
C ALA A 391 -29.47 -17.35 -20.45
N PRO A 392 -29.51 -18.56 -21.05
CA PRO A 392 -30.57 -19.53 -20.76
C PRO A 392 -30.54 -20.04 -19.31
N LEU A 393 -29.34 -20.17 -18.72
CA LEU A 393 -29.21 -20.59 -17.32
C LEU A 393 -29.66 -19.49 -16.37
N TRP A 394 -29.27 -18.25 -16.63
CA TRP A 394 -29.75 -17.11 -15.86
C TRP A 394 -31.27 -16.96 -15.96
N ASP A 395 -31.84 -17.05 -17.17
CA ASP A 395 -33.29 -17.02 -17.40
C ASP A 395 -34.04 -18.10 -16.60
N SER A 396 -33.42 -19.29 -16.42
CA SER A 396 -34.01 -20.37 -15.62
C SER A 396 -34.09 -20.07 -14.12
N ARG A 397 -33.21 -19.21 -13.60
CA ARG A 397 -33.17 -18.78 -12.19
C ARG A 397 -34.22 -17.72 -11.85
N LEU A 398 -34.76 -17.03 -12.87
CA LEU A 398 -35.72 -15.95 -12.67
C LEU A 398 -37.13 -16.45 -12.33
N PRO A 399 -37.82 -15.81 -11.36
CA PRO A 399 -39.26 -15.96 -11.18
C PRO A 399 -40.04 -15.62 -12.45
N ALA A 400 -41.18 -16.30 -12.68
CA ALA A 400 -41.96 -16.15 -13.91
C ALA A 400 -42.44 -14.70 -14.19
N HIS A 401 -42.65 -13.90 -13.14
CA HIS A 401 -43.10 -12.51 -13.26
C HIS A 401 -41.97 -11.55 -13.67
N GLU A 402 -40.73 -11.79 -13.23
CA GLU A 402 -39.56 -11.03 -13.67
C GLU A 402 -39.18 -11.36 -15.12
N ARG A 403 -39.31 -12.63 -15.50
CA ARG A 403 -39.19 -13.05 -16.92
C ARG A 403 -40.17 -12.30 -17.82
N ALA A 404 -41.41 -12.11 -17.36
CA ALA A 404 -42.43 -11.37 -18.11
C ALA A 404 -42.10 -9.86 -18.23
N ALA A 405 -41.50 -9.26 -17.19
CA ALA A 405 -41.11 -7.84 -17.20
C ALA A 405 -39.94 -7.53 -18.14
N LEU A 406 -39.05 -8.51 -18.38
CA LEU A 406 -37.89 -8.38 -19.26
C LEU A 406 -38.19 -8.77 -20.72
N ASN A 407 -39.38 -9.32 -20.99
CA ASN A 407 -39.82 -9.67 -22.34
C ASN A 407 -40.27 -8.41 -23.12
N GLY A 408 -39.34 -7.83 -23.89
CA GLY A 408 -39.69 -7.10 -25.11
C GLY A 408 -39.85 -8.09 -26.27
N ALA A 409 -40.77 -7.82 -27.20
CA ALA A 409 -41.26 -8.81 -28.18
C ALA A 409 -40.20 -9.49 -29.07
N ASP A 410 -38.96 -8.98 -29.18
CA ASP A 410 -37.92 -9.51 -30.09
C ASP A 410 -36.49 -9.54 -29.52
N ALA A 411 -36.31 -9.51 -28.19
CA ALA A 411 -34.97 -9.48 -27.60
C ALA A 411 -34.35 -10.88 -27.48
N SER A 412 -33.18 -11.11 -28.08
CA SER A 412 -32.41 -12.35 -27.90
C SER A 412 -32.07 -12.60 -26.41
N PRO A 413 -31.88 -13.85 -25.96
CA PRO A 413 -31.48 -14.14 -24.57
C PRO A 413 -30.26 -13.34 -24.11
N ALA A 414 -29.25 -13.21 -24.98
CA ALA A 414 -28.08 -12.37 -24.72
C ALA A 414 -28.41 -10.87 -24.58
N ALA A 415 -29.37 -10.35 -25.35
CA ALA A 415 -29.84 -8.96 -25.20
C ALA A 415 -30.62 -8.75 -23.90
N ARG A 416 -31.41 -9.75 -23.46
CA ARG A 416 -32.10 -9.71 -22.15
C ARG A 416 -31.10 -9.70 -21.00
N LEU A 417 -30.07 -10.55 -21.06
CA LEU A 417 -29.00 -10.59 -20.05
C LEU A 417 -28.33 -9.22 -19.90
N ARG A 418 -27.92 -8.60 -21.02
CA ARG A 418 -27.32 -7.25 -21.02
C ARG A 418 -28.26 -6.18 -20.48
N ARG A 419 -29.57 -6.31 -20.74
CA ARG A 419 -30.57 -5.36 -20.24
C ARG A 419 -30.81 -5.49 -18.74
N ALA A 420 -30.77 -6.71 -18.21
CA ALA A 420 -30.97 -6.94 -16.78
C ALA A 420 -29.77 -6.46 -15.95
N PHE A 421 -28.56 -6.66 -16.48
CA PHE A 421 -27.31 -6.21 -15.87
C PHE A 421 -26.78 -4.92 -16.51
N ALA A 422 -27.67 -3.95 -16.76
CA ALA A 422 -27.32 -2.72 -17.48
C ALA A 422 -26.36 -1.79 -16.70
N ASP A 423 -26.20 -2.02 -15.39
CA ASP A 423 -25.27 -1.33 -14.51
C ASP A 423 -23.81 -1.79 -14.70
N ILE A 424 -23.58 -2.93 -15.34
CA ILE A 424 -22.26 -3.50 -15.58
C ILE A 424 -22.04 -3.84 -17.07
N ASN A 425 -20.80 -3.76 -17.53
CA ASN A 425 -20.36 -4.31 -18.80
C ASN A 425 -20.30 -5.85 -18.71
N VAL A 426 -21.41 -6.50 -19.07
CA VAL A 426 -21.54 -7.97 -19.11
C VAL A 426 -20.48 -8.62 -20.00
N ASP A 427 -20.19 -8.01 -21.16
CA ASP A 427 -19.25 -8.58 -22.13
C ASP A 427 -17.82 -8.64 -21.56
N PHE A 428 -17.41 -7.67 -20.74
CA PHE A 428 -16.16 -7.73 -19.98
C PHE A 428 -16.16 -8.88 -18.96
N VAL A 429 -17.22 -9.02 -18.16
CA VAL A 429 -17.30 -10.06 -17.12
C VAL A 429 -17.19 -11.46 -17.73
N LEU A 430 -17.90 -11.70 -18.84
CA LEU A 430 -17.87 -12.98 -19.56
C LEU A 430 -16.48 -13.29 -20.11
N ARG A 431 -15.76 -12.29 -20.67
CA ARG A 431 -14.37 -12.45 -21.13
C ARG A 431 -13.41 -12.68 -19.97
N ALA A 432 -13.56 -11.92 -18.89
CA ALA A 432 -12.68 -11.99 -17.74
C ALA A 432 -12.78 -13.34 -17.01
N ALA A 433 -13.98 -13.92 -16.92
CA ALA A 433 -14.26 -15.19 -16.24
C ALA A 433 -13.74 -16.43 -17.01
N ALA A 434 -13.42 -16.28 -18.30
CA ALA A 434 -13.01 -17.41 -19.15
C ALA A 434 -11.63 -17.97 -18.77
N VAL A 435 -10.79 -17.18 -18.12
CA VAL A 435 -9.42 -17.58 -17.76
C VAL A 435 -9.34 -17.80 -16.26
N ASP A 436 -8.87 -18.97 -15.85
CA ASP A 436 -8.53 -19.30 -14.48
C ASP A 436 -7.07 -19.75 -14.37
N GLY A 437 -6.21 -18.90 -13.78
CA GLY A 437 -4.77 -19.11 -13.85
C GLY A 437 -4.30 -19.21 -15.32
N ASP A 438 -3.76 -20.38 -15.69
CA ASP A 438 -3.31 -20.71 -17.04
C ASP A 438 -4.36 -21.49 -17.86
N THR A 439 -5.52 -21.81 -17.27
CA THR A 439 -6.57 -22.62 -17.87
C THR A 439 -7.66 -21.77 -18.53
N ASN A 440 -8.14 -22.19 -19.70
CA ASN A 440 -9.30 -21.60 -20.36
C ASN A 440 -10.56 -22.42 -20.04
N LEU A 441 -11.33 -21.98 -19.04
CA LEU A 441 -12.54 -22.67 -18.58
C LEU A 441 -13.58 -22.84 -19.69
N LEU A 442 -13.70 -21.89 -20.62
CA LEU A 442 -14.67 -22.00 -21.70
C LEU A 442 -14.41 -23.21 -22.63
N GLN A 443 -13.13 -23.58 -22.79
CA GLN A 443 -12.70 -24.70 -23.62
C GLN A 443 -12.65 -26.01 -22.84
N GLU A 444 -12.16 -25.98 -21.60
CA GLU A 444 -11.91 -27.18 -20.79
C GLU A 444 -13.12 -27.59 -19.94
N ASP A 445 -13.77 -26.66 -19.24
CA ASP A 445 -14.91 -26.93 -18.36
C ASP A 445 -16.02 -25.86 -18.51
N ARG A 446 -16.89 -26.12 -19.48
CA ARG A 446 -18.06 -25.26 -19.75
C ARG A 446 -19.05 -25.20 -18.61
N GLY A 447 -19.08 -26.18 -17.70
CA GLY A 447 -19.96 -26.15 -16.53
C GLY A 447 -19.47 -25.13 -15.53
N ALA A 448 -18.22 -25.30 -15.08
CA ALA A 448 -17.56 -24.39 -14.15
C ALA A 448 -17.50 -22.95 -14.67
N TYR A 449 -17.24 -22.76 -15.98
CA TYR A 449 -17.28 -21.44 -16.60
C TYR A 449 -18.62 -20.73 -16.42
N LYS A 450 -19.74 -21.42 -16.66
CA LYS A 450 -21.08 -20.83 -16.56
C LYS A 450 -21.42 -20.44 -15.14
N ASP A 451 -21.12 -21.31 -14.17
CA ASP A 451 -21.39 -21.04 -12.77
C ASP A 451 -20.54 -19.86 -12.26
N ARG A 452 -19.27 -19.78 -12.67
CA ARG A 452 -18.39 -18.66 -12.36
C ARG A 452 -18.91 -17.35 -12.94
N CYS A 453 -19.35 -17.34 -14.21
CA CYS A 453 -19.93 -16.15 -14.83
C CYS A 453 -21.15 -15.64 -14.07
N LEU A 454 -22.08 -16.54 -13.72
CA LEU A 454 -23.29 -16.17 -12.98
C LEU A 454 -22.94 -15.62 -11.59
N ALA A 455 -22.05 -16.28 -10.87
CA ALA A 455 -21.58 -15.80 -9.57
C ALA A 455 -20.95 -14.39 -9.65
N TRP A 456 -20.13 -14.14 -10.68
CA TRP A 456 -19.50 -12.83 -10.85
C TRP A 456 -20.49 -11.74 -11.25
N LEU A 457 -21.48 -12.05 -12.10
CA LEU A 457 -22.57 -11.12 -12.44
C LEU A 457 -23.42 -10.78 -11.21
N ASP A 458 -23.77 -11.78 -10.39
CA ASP A 458 -24.52 -11.58 -9.15
C ASP A 458 -23.72 -10.72 -8.15
N VAL A 459 -22.42 -10.95 -8.01
CA VAL A 459 -21.56 -10.16 -7.11
C VAL A 459 -21.38 -8.72 -7.59
N LEU A 460 -21.17 -8.48 -8.88
CA LEU A 460 -20.88 -7.13 -9.38
C LEU A 460 -22.12 -6.27 -9.55
N SER A 461 -23.25 -6.86 -9.91
CA SER A 461 -24.48 -6.11 -10.18
C SER A 461 -25.20 -5.68 -8.92
N ARG A 462 -25.98 -4.61 -9.03
CA ARG A 462 -27.00 -4.22 -8.03
C ARG A 462 -28.15 -5.21 -7.97
N TRP A 463 -28.44 -5.89 -9.08
CA TRP A 463 -29.48 -6.91 -9.13
C TRP A 463 -29.23 -8.04 -8.13
N GLY A 464 -27.97 -8.48 -7.98
CA GLY A 464 -27.60 -9.45 -6.96
C GLY A 464 -27.66 -8.91 -5.52
N GLU A 465 -27.52 -7.60 -5.30
CA GLU A 465 -27.79 -6.99 -3.97
C GLU A 465 -29.27 -7.02 -3.61
N GLU A 466 -30.12 -6.73 -4.60
CA GLU A 466 -31.57 -6.66 -4.43
C GLU A 466 -32.21 -8.05 -4.28
N ALA A 467 -31.58 -9.09 -4.83
CA ALA A 467 -31.99 -10.49 -4.71
C ALA A 467 -31.80 -11.10 -3.30
N GLY A 468 -31.58 -10.27 -2.27
CA GLY A 468 -31.36 -10.69 -0.90
C GLY A 468 -32.42 -11.66 -0.37
N ALA A 469 -32.01 -12.50 0.60
CA ALA A 469 -32.92 -13.46 1.21
C ALA A 469 -34.17 -12.76 1.76
N PRO A 470 -35.37 -13.36 1.59
CA PRO A 470 -36.59 -12.76 2.09
C PRO A 470 -36.46 -12.54 3.61
N LEU A 471 -36.49 -11.28 4.02
CA LEU A 471 -36.43 -10.92 5.43
C LEU A 471 -37.81 -11.08 6.06
N PRO A 472 -37.88 -11.53 7.33
CA PRO A 472 -39.15 -11.64 8.03
C PRO A 472 -39.75 -10.24 8.25
N TYR A 473 -41.07 -10.12 8.07
CA TYR A 473 -41.77 -8.85 8.21
C TYR A 473 -41.91 -8.47 9.68
N LEU A 474 -41.39 -7.30 10.06
CA LEU A 474 -41.54 -6.75 11.40
C LEU A 474 -42.96 -6.21 11.61
N LEU A 475 -43.60 -6.61 12.71
CA LEU A 475 -44.97 -6.16 13.01
C LEU A 475 -45.00 -4.70 13.49
N LYS A 476 -45.94 -3.91 12.93
CA LYS A 476 -46.31 -2.61 13.50
C LYS A 476 -46.92 -2.83 14.90
N SER A 477 -46.69 -1.90 15.83
CA SER A 477 -47.20 -2.02 17.20
C SER A 477 -47.59 -0.69 17.83
N ARG A 478 -48.49 -0.73 18.81
CA ARG A 478 -48.87 0.41 19.65
C ARG A 478 -48.53 0.14 21.12
N ALA A 479 -48.44 1.17 21.95
CA ALA A 479 -48.29 0.98 23.39
C ALA A 479 -49.50 0.23 23.97
N ALA A 480 -49.27 -0.71 24.88
CA ALA A 480 -50.35 -1.36 25.62
C ALA A 480 -51.02 -0.35 26.56
N ASP A 481 -52.36 -0.42 26.69
CA ASP A 481 -53.13 0.62 27.38
C ASP A 481 -52.92 0.57 28.92
N ALA A 482 -52.54 -0.58 29.46
CA ALA A 482 -52.45 -0.82 30.90
C ALA A 482 -51.19 -1.62 31.30
N SER A 483 -50.14 -1.65 30.47
CA SER A 483 -48.88 -2.32 30.78
C SER A 483 -47.69 -1.48 30.35
N GLY A 484 -46.58 -1.56 31.10
CA GLY A 484 -45.44 -0.64 30.99
C GLY A 484 -44.90 -0.44 29.56
N ALA A 485 -44.12 0.63 29.36
CA ALA A 485 -43.72 1.14 28.03
C ALA A 485 -43.00 0.13 27.10
N HIS A 486 -42.52 -1.00 27.62
CA HIS A 486 -41.85 -2.08 26.91
C HIS A 486 -42.80 -3.18 26.38
N VAL A 487 -44.06 -3.18 26.80
CA VAL A 487 -45.11 -4.09 26.31
C VAL A 487 -45.90 -3.39 25.22
N ARG A 488 -45.95 -4.00 24.03
CA ARG A 488 -46.59 -3.40 22.85
C ARG A 488 -47.57 -4.33 22.21
N VAL A 489 -48.72 -3.79 21.80
CA VAL A 489 -49.75 -4.53 21.11
C VAL A 489 -49.40 -4.61 19.63
N ALA A 490 -49.16 -5.81 19.12
CA ALA A 490 -48.81 -6.04 17.72
C ALA A 490 -50.06 -5.98 16.82
N ALA A 491 -49.92 -5.37 15.64
CA ALA A 491 -50.91 -5.43 14.58
C ALA A 491 -50.72 -6.72 13.78
N ASP A 492 -51.62 -7.69 13.94
CA ASP A 492 -51.60 -8.91 13.14
C ASP A 492 -52.32 -8.70 11.80
N PRO A 493 -51.62 -8.79 10.64
CA PRO A 493 -52.25 -8.71 9.32
C PRO A 493 -53.32 -9.79 9.07
N ALA A 494 -53.22 -10.96 9.72
CA ALA A 494 -54.15 -12.06 9.56
C ALA A 494 -55.49 -11.83 10.29
N ASP A 495 -55.48 -11.13 11.43
CA ASP A 495 -56.70 -10.75 12.16
C ASP A 495 -57.54 -9.75 11.37
N SER A 496 -56.89 -8.84 10.64
CA SER A 496 -57.54 -7.86 9.77
C SER A 496 -58.33 -8.52 8.63
N ARG A 497 -57.91 -9.71 8.19
CA ARG A 497 -58.61 -10.51 7.17
C ARG A 497 -59.73 -11.38 7.74
N ARG A 498 -59.60 -11.90 8.96
CA ARG A 498 -60.59 -12.83 9.58
C ARG A 498 -61.86 -12.17 10.11
N ILE A 499 -61.79 -10.90 10.52
CA ILE A 499 -62.88 -10.27 11.29
C ILE A 499 -63.94 -9.59 10.39
N GLY A 500 -63.77 -9.55 9.07
CA GLY A 500 -64.76 -8.97 8.13
C GLY A 500 -65.02 -7.46 8.31
N ARG A 501 -64.47 -6.85 9.36
CA ARG A 501 -64.27 -5.43 9.49
C ARG A 501 -62.97 -5.11 8.78
N LEU A 502 -63.06 -4.37 7.68
CA LEU A 502 -62.02 -3.44 7.28
C LEU A 502 -61.83 -2.45 8.44
N ALA A 503 -61.17 -2.88 9.53
CA ALA A 503 -60.39 -1.94 10.28
C ALA A 503 -59.25 -1.61 9.32
N PRO A 504 -59.17 -0.39 8.76
CA PRO A 504 -57.88 0.04 8.30
C PRO A 504 -56.96 -0.19 9.50
N CYS A 505 -55.79 -0.77 9.30
CA CYS A 505 -54.68 -0.36 10.14
C CYS A 505 -54.64 1.16 9.95
N ASP A 506 -55.35 1.92 10.79
CA ASP A 506 -55.22 3.36 10.88
C ASP A 506 -53.75 3.53 11.26
N ASP A 507 -52.92 3.78 10.25
CA ASP A 507 -51.47 3.93 10.37
C ASP A 507 -51.09 5.04 11.38
N SER A 508 -52.07 5.82 11.83
CA SER A 508 -51.97 6.79 12.91
C SER A 508 -51.83 6.19 14.32
N ARG A 509 -52.30 4.96 14.58
CA ARG A 509 -52.25 4.33 15.92
C ARG A 509 -51.20 3.23 16.07
N PHE A 510 -50.85 2.54 14.98
CA PHE A 510 -49.85 1.48 14.98
C PHE A 510 -48.64 1.91 14.16
N GLY A 511 -47.46 1.97 14.78
CA GLY A 511 -46.21 2.37 14.13
C GLY A 511 -45.14 1.30 14.24
N PHE A 512 -44.09 1.41 13.43
CA PHE A 512 -42.88 0.61 13.67
C PHE A 512 -42.19 1.15 14.92
N TRP A 513 -41.97 0.27 15.89
CA TRP A 513 -41.32 0.63 17.13
C TRP A 513 -40.39 -0.49 17.53
N TYR A 514 -39.10 -0.16 17.58
CA TYR A 514 -38.05 -1.07 18.02
C TYR A 514 -37.01 -0.24 18.77
N ARG A 515 -36.72 -0.62 20.00
CA ARG A 515 -35.67 -0.02 20.84
C ARG A 515 -34.68 -1.12 21.20
N GLY A 516 -33.49 -1.08 20.61
CA GLY A 516 -32.46 -2.11 20.81
C GLY A 516 -31.86 -2.13 22.21
N ASP A 517 -32.13 -1.08 23.00
CA ASP A 517 -31.68 -0.86 24.37
C ASP A 517 -32.61 -1.46 25.44
N VAL A 518 -33.85 -1.83 25.08
CA VAL A 518 -34.84 -2.37 26.02
C VAL A 518 -35.53 -3.60 25.43
N PRO A 519 -35.63 -4.74 26.15
CA PRO A 519 -36.35 -5.91 25.66
C PRO A 519 -37.82 -5.56 25.42
N THR A 520 -38.19 -5.50 24.14
CA THR A 520 -39.54 -5.16 23.70
C THR A 520 -40.36 -6.44 23.61
N ARG A 521 -41.48 -6.49 24.32
CA ARG A 521 -42.40 -7.64 24.32
C ARG A 521 -43.64 -7.33 23.49
N PHE A 522 -43.90 -8.15 22.48
CA PHE A 522 -45.07 -8.01 21.61
C PHE A 522 -46.21 -8.90 22.11
N VAL A 523 -47.39 -8.32 22.25
CA VAL A 523 -48.57 -9.01 22.79
C VAL A 523 -49.81 -8.74 21.94
N ARG A 524 -50.79 -9.62 22.05
CA ARG A 524 -52.17 -9.39 21.66
C ARG A 524 -52.96 -9.13 22.93
N GLU A 525 -53.55 -7.95 23.02
CA GLU A 525 -54.30 -7.50 24.19
C GLU A 525 -55.81 -7.65 23.93
N THR A 526 -56.48 -8.35 24.84
CA THR A 526 -57.92 -8.56 24.81
C THR A 526 -58.52 -8.23 26.17
N TYR A 527 -59.80 -7.87 26.21
CA TYR A 527 -60.51 -7.59 27.46
C TYR A 527 -61.60 -8.65 27.65
N PRO A 528 -61.69 -9.29 28.83
CA PRO A 528 -62.73 -10.27 29.09
C PRO A 528 -64.12 -9.62 29.03
N THR A 529 -65.06 -10.29 28.39
CA THR A 529 -66.47 -9.89 28.36
C THR A 529 -67.10 -10.15 29.72
N LEU A 530 -67.14 -9.11 30.57
CA LEU A 530 -67.83 -9.17 31.85
C LEU A 530 -69.34 -9.07 31.65
N SER A 531 -70.10 -9.98 32.27
CA SER A 531 -71.56 -9.96 32.35
C SER A 531 -72.08 -8.59 32.84
N ALA A 532 -73.24 -8.16 32.32
CA ALA A 532 -73.74 -6.80 32.51
C ALA A 532 -74.03 -6.40 33.97
N ASP A 533 -74.21 -7.37 34.88
CA ASP A 533 -74.75 -7.14 36.23
C ASP A 533 -73.77 -7.34 37.40
N SER A 534 -72.47 -7.51 37.16
CA SER A 534 -71.52 -7.70 38.27
C SER A 534 -70.97 -6.39 38.83
N ASN A 535 -70.93 -6.25 40.16
CA ASN A 535 -70.28 -5.13 40.85
C ASN A 535 -68.79 -4.97 40.43
N THR A 536 -68.14 -6.06 40.05
CA THR A 536 -66.77 -6.08 39.50
C THR A 536 -66.62 -5.20 38.25
N ARG A 537 -67.65 -5.04 37.40
CA ARG A 537 -67.59 -4.14 36.23
C ARG A 537 -67.76 -2.67 36.60
N LYS A 538 -68.47 -2.37 37.70
CA LYS A 538 -68.77 -0.99 38.15
C LYS A 538 -67.63 -0.37 38.95
N PHE A 539 -66.88 -1.18 39.71
CA PHE A 539 -65.91 -0.67 40.68
C PHE A 539 -64.44 -1.01 40.38
N LEU A 540 -64.15 -2.02 39.56
CA LEU A 540 -62.77 -2.39 39.22
C LEU A 540 -62.41 -2.00 37.79
N VAL A 541 -61.16 -1.56 37.61
CA VAL A 541 -60.58 -1.29 36.29
C VAL A 541 -60.53 -2.60 35.50
N ARG A 542 -60.77 -2.53 34.18
CA ARG A 542 -60.68 -3.70 33.31
C ARG A 542 -59.24 -4.23 33.28
N ASN A 543 -59.07 -5.51 33.64
CA ASN A 543 -57.77 -6.17 33.52
C ASN A 543 -57.55 -6.63 32.08
N PRO A 544 -56.49 -6.15 31.40
CA PRO A 544 -56.14 -6.65 30.07
C PRO A 544 -55.63 -8.09 30.17
N VAL A 545 -56.11 -8.96 29.28
CA VAL A 545 -55.56 -10.30 29.07
C VAL A 545 -54.60 -10.22 27.90
N GLN A 546 -53.32 -10.45 28.19
CA GLN A 546 -52.24 -10.36 27.22
C GLN A 546 -51.76 -11.76 26.82
N ARG A 547 -51.72 -12.00 25.51
CA ARG A 547 -51.10 -13.20 24.93
C ARG A 547 -49.88 -12.79 24.12
N GLU A 548 -48.75 -13.40 24.40
CA GLU A 548 -47.50 -13.08 23.70
C GLU A 548 -47.54 -13.54 22.24
N VAL A 549 -46.98 -12.71 21.36
CA VAL A 549 -46.87 -12.95 19.92
C VAL A 549 -45.46 -12.62 19.44
N PRO A 550 -44.95 -13.31 18.42
CA PRO A 550 -43.62 -13.03 17.88
C PRO A 550 -43.57 -11.61 17.27
N PRO A 551 -42.41 -10.93 17.34
CA PRO A 551 -42.23 -9.58 16.77
C PRO A 551 -42.26 -9.57 15.24
N THR A 552 -42.01 -10.73 14.61
CA THR A 552 -41.89 -10.88 13.17
C THR A 552 -42.80 -11.98 12.64
N ILE A 553 -43.21 -11.82 11.37
CA ILE A 553 -43.87 -12.87 10.59
C ILE A 553 -42.86 -13.36 9.56
N ALA A 554 -42.53 -14.65 9.62
CA ALA A 554 -41.54 -15.27 8.74
C ALA A 554 -41.92 -15.16 7.25
N ASP A 555 -43.21 -15.14 6.94
CA ASP A 555 -43.67 -15.09 5.56
C ASP A 555 -45.08 -14.48 5.45
N LEU A 556 -45.18 -13.28 4.87
CA LEU A 556 -46.47 -12.63 4.57
C LEU A 556 -47.31 -13.42 3.55
N ARG A 557 -46.69 -14.40 2.84
CA ARG A 557 -47.33 -15.25 1.83
C ARG A 557 -47.70 -16.65 2.35
N ALA A 558 -47.18 -17.08 3.51
CA ALA A 558 -47.41 -18.43 4.05
C ALA A 558 -48.84 -18.81 4.48
N PRO A 559 -49.78 -17.90 4.86
CA PRO A 559 -51.10 -18.38 5.28
C PRO A 559 -51.87 -19.11 4.16
N ASP A 560 -51.48 -18.94 2.89
CA ASP A 560 -52.04 -19.70 1.77
C ASP A 560 -51.36 -21.08 1.55
N ALA A 561 -50.12 -21.28 2.01
CA ALA A 561 -49.40 -22.54 1.84
C ALA A 561 -49.90 -23.62 2.81
N ASP A 562 -50.13 -23.27 4.08
CA ASP A 562 -50.73 -24.18 5.06
C ASP A 562 -52.23 -24.40 4.80
N ALA A 563 -52.95 -23.38 4.31
CA ALA A 563 -54.34 -23.53 3.87
C ALA A 563 -54.48 -24.43 2.62
N ARG A 564 -53.47 -24.47 1.74
CA ARG A 564 -53.41 -25.42 0.60
C ARG A 564 -53.06 -26.83 1.04
N ARG A 565 -52.20 -27.01 2.06
CA ARG A 565 -51.90 -28.34 2.64
C ARG A 565 -53.11 -28.94 3.40
N GLN A 566 -54.01 -28.12 3.93
CA GLN A 566 -55.22 -28.57 4.63
C GLN A 566 -56.44 -28.81 3.71
N ARG A 567 -56.35 -28.58 2.40
CA ARG A 567 -57.40 -28.90 1.41
C ARG A 567 -57.13 -30.22 0.67
N VAL A 568 -56.80 -31.27 1.40
CA VAL A 568 -56.98 -32.65 0.90
C VAL A 568 -58.25 -33.19 1.56
N PRO A 569 -59.29 -33.58 0.80
CA PRO A 569 -60.48 -34.17 1.41
C PRO A 569 -60.13 -35.54 1.98
N ALA A 570 -60.51 -35.75 3.24
CA ALA A 570 -60.49 -37.07 3.86
C ALA A 570 -61.38 -38.02 3.05
N GLY A 571 -60.79 -39.07 2.48
CA GLY A 571 -61.55 -40.16 1.87
C GLY A 571 -60.89 -40.84 0.68
N SER A 572 -59.83 -41.61 0.92
CA SER A 572 -59.65 -42.94 0.30
C SER A 572 -58.45 -43.63 0.94
N GLU A 573 -58.72 -44.48 1.92
CA GLU A 573 -57.79 -45.55 2.28
C GLU A 573 -57.68 -46.52 1.11
N VAL A 574 -56.48 -46.73 0.60
CA VAL A 574 -56.10 -47.99 -0.05
C VAL A 574 -54.77 -48.43 0.55
N HIS A 575 -54.83 -49.54 1.26
CA HIS A 575 -53.71 -50.29 1.80
C HIS A 575 -52.71 -50.73 0.72
N SER A 576 -51.41 -50.67 1.03
CA SER A 576 -50.37 -51.70 0.80
C SER A 576 -49.00 -51.10 1.15
N SER A 577 -48.47 -51.33 2.34
CA SER A 577 -47.65 -52.48 2.76
C SER A 577 -46.22 -52.49 2.18
N VAL A 578 -45.26 -52.60 3.11
CA VAL A 578 -43.94 -53.28 3.03
C VAL A 578 -42.68 -52.39 3.02
N ARG A 579 -42.01 -52.44 4.19
CA ARG A 579 -40.56 -52.41 4.54
C ARG A 579 -39.76 -51.14 4.17
N GLU A 580 -38.92 -50.58 5.03
CA GLU A 580 -37.91 -51.21 5.89
C GLU A 580 -37.73 -50.48 7.24
N GLY A 581 -37.24 -51.22 8.25
CA GLY A 581 -36.74 -50.67 9.50
C GLY A 581 -35.23 -50.75 9.61
N VAL A 582 -34.72 -50.42 10.82
CA VAL A 582 -33.34 -50.55 11.34
C VAL A 582 -32.47 -49.33 10.94
N THR A 583 -31.86 -48.48 11.80
CA THR A 583 -31.50 -48.39 13.24
C THR A 583 -31.12 -46.93 13.53
N SER A 584 -31.45 -46.29 14.67
CA SER A 584 -30.60 -46.10 15.88
C SER A 584 -29.10 -45.87 15.56
N THR A 585 -28.30 -44.93 16.06
CA THR A 585 -28.28 -43.90 17.14
C THR A 585 -26.90 -43.25 17.04
N MET A 586 -26.73 -41.95 17.35
CA MET A 586 -25.68 -41.43 18.27
C MET A 586 -25.52 -39.90 18.20
N ASP A 587 -25.76 -39.29 19.37
CA ASP A 587 -24.94 -38.30 20.08
C ASP A 587 -24.68 -36.91 19.48
N LEU A 588 -25.38 -35.95 20.07
CA LEU A 588 -25.02 -34.53 20.17
C LEU A 588 -23.98 -34.34 21.29
N PRO A 589 -22.86 -33.63 21.05
CA PRO A 589 -22.07 -33.07 22.13
C PRO A 589 -22.63 -31.70 22.55
N GLN A 590 -22.72 -31.55 23.87
CA GLN A 590 -23.05 -30.36 24.62
C GLN A 590 -22.08 -29.20 24.33
N VAL A 591 -22.62 -27.99 24.10
CA VAL A 591 -21.85 -26.74 24.11
C VAL A 591 -21.81 -26.24 25.55
N GLY A 592 -20.62 -26.33 26.15
CA GLY A 592 -20.31 -25.82 27.47
C GLY A 592 -20.18 -24.30 27.49
N ALA A 593 -20.67 -23.72 28.58
CA ALA A 593 -20.52 -22.33 28.96
C ALA A 593 -19.06 -22.01 29.37
N LEU A 594 -18.49 -20.96 28.78
CA LEU A 594 -17.38 -20.15 29.28
C LEU A 594 -17.72 -18.72 28.81
N GLY A 595 -17.95 -17.74 29.67
CA GLY A 595 -17.01 -17.27 30.69
C GLY A 595 -16.63 -15.86 30.28
N SER A 596 -17.39 -14.88 30.77
CA SER A 596 -17.02 -13.46 30.76
C SER A 596 -15.73 -13.27 31.55
N ASP A 597 -14.74 -12.59 30.98
CA ASP A 597 -13.90 -11.68 31.77
C ASP A 597 -13.02 -10.72 30.94
N SER A 598 -12.99 -9.49 31.46
CA SER A 598 -11.97 -8.43 31.36
C SER A 598 -11.62 -7.81 30.02
N ILE A 599 -12.19 -6.62 29.84
CA ILE A 599 -11.58 -5.44 29.22
C ILE A 599 -10.30 -5.08 29.97
N GLY A 600 -9.19 -4.91 29.24
CA GLY A 600 -7.92 -4.42 29.77
C GLY A 600 -7.22 -3.54 28.74
N ASP A 601 -7.20 -2.24 29.04
CA ASP A 601 -6.32 -1.23 28.47
C ASP A 601 -4.86 -1.70 28.42
N SER A 602 -4.16 -1.43 27.31
CA SER A 602 -2.84 -0.80 27.37
C SER A 602 -2.34 -0.33 26.01
N ARG A 603 -1.93 0.93 25.98
CA ARG A 603 -1.08 1.58 24.99
C ARG A 603 0.24 0.82 24.80
N PHE A 604 0.70 0.72 23.55
CA PHE A 604 2.06 1.08 23.10
C PHE A 604 2.06 1.30 21.59
#